data_AF-A0A915MYS2-F1
#
_entry.id   AF-A0A915MYS2-F1
#
_cell.length_a   1.000
_cell.length_b   1.000
_cell.length_c   1.000
_cell.angle_alpha   90.00
_cell.angle_beta   90.00
_cell.angle_gamma   90.00
#
_symmetry.space_group_name_H-M   'P 1'
#
loop_
_entity.id
_entity.type
_entity.pdbx_description
1 polymer ?
#
loop_
_entity_poly.entity_id
_entity_poly.type
_entity_poly.pdbx_seq_one_letter_code
_entity_poly.pdbx_strand_id
1 'polypeptide(L)'
;DPYLMTFDPIAFRYIGRRVVGSSTQRKFTKFGEDFNLCFKLIKSDSKLVKSLLFSYGFLQIPDFFCTPLNDKNSTKLVNCCKEIENGKQSPFIVKPAGGSFGKGIFFLSRAEEVYSIDNSQKLVISRYIERPLLINGLKWDLRIYVLVTSFYPLIVYMY
;
A
#
# COMPACT_ATOMS: atom_id res chain seq x y z
N ASP A 1 26.48 3.12 -19.15
CA ASP A 1 26.07 2.06 -18.23
C ASP A 1 24.65 1.64 -18.58
N PRO A 2 24.40 0.42 -19.11
CA PRO A 2 23.11 0.02 -19.71
C PRO A 2 21.92 -0.03 -18.74
N TYR A 3 22.13 0.33 -17.47
CA TYR A 3 21.11 0.36 -16.41
C TYR A 3 20.69 1.77 -15.97
N LEU A 4 21.27 2.83 -16.57
CA LEU A 4 20.86 4.20 -16.26
C LEU A 4 19.55 4.54 -16.98
N MET A 5 18.48 4.52 -16.20
CA MET A 5 17.14 4.85 -16.64
C MET A 5 17.08 6.32 -17.08
N THR A 6 16.96 6.56 -18.39
CA THR A 6 16.78 7.90 -18.94
C THR A 6 15.29 8.22 -18.96
N PHE A 7 14.93 9.35 -18.38
CA PHE A 7 13.57 9.87 -18.38
C PHE A 7 13.09 10.09 -19.82
N ASP A 8 11.96 9.46 -20.21
CA ASP A 8 11.31 9.64 -21.51
C ASP A 8 10.04 10.50 -21.34
N PRO A 9 10.05 11.77 -21.78
CA PRO A 9 8.89 12.66 -21.68
C PRO A 9 7.62 12.12 -22.33
N ILE A 10 7.75 11.20 -23.30
CA ILE A 10 6.61 10.57 -23.97
C ILE A 10 5.79 9.72 -22.98
N ALA A 11 6.40 9.22 -21.89
CA ALA A 11 5.73 8.46 -20.85
C ALA A 11 4.53 9.22 -20.24
N PHE A 12 4.62 10.54 -20.12
CA PHE A 12 3.53 11.37 -19.58
C PHE A 12 2.23 11.27 -20.38
N ARG A 13 2.31 10.99 -21.69
CA ARG A 13 1.12 10.85 -22.55
C ARG A 13 0.31 9.59 -22.23
N TYR A 14 0.88 8.65 -21.47
CA TYR A 14 0.28 7.36 -21.14
C TYR A 14 -0.13 7.25 -19.66
N ILE A 15 0.20 8.22 -18.80
CA ILE A 15 -0.18 8.21 -17.38
C ILE A 15 -1.69 8.37 -17.25
N GLY A 16 -2.34 7.47 -16.50
CA GLY A 16 -3.77 7.54 -16.18
C GLY A 16 -4.73 7.29 -17.35
N ARG A 17 -4.23 7.04 -18.57
CA ARG A 17 -5.04 6.80 -19.77
C ARG A 17 -5.05 5.31 -20.12
N ARG A 18 -6.24 4.74 -20.36
CA ARG A 18 -6.38 3.47 -21.08
C ARG A 18 -6.20 3.74 -22.58
N VAL A 19 -4.95 3.89 -23.04
CA VAL A 19 -4.67 3.93 -24.48
C VAL A 19 -4.58 2.49 -24.97
N VAL A 20 -5.73 1.90 -25.30
CA VAL A 20 -5.81 0.51 -25.78
C VAL A 20 -4.89 0.33 -26.99
N GLY A 21 -3.89 -0.55 -26.88
CA GLY A 21 -3.18 -1.11 -28.03
C GLY A 21 -1.83 -0.50 -28.43
N SER A 22 -1.24 0.44 -27.68
CA SER A 22 0.13 0.90 -28.03
C SER A 22 1.22 0.03 -27.39
N SER A 23 2.21 -0.40 -28.19
CA SER A 23 3.40 -1.12 -27.71
C SER A 23 4.16 -0.34 -26.62
N THR A 24 4.09 0.98 -26.69
CA THR A 24 4.71 1.91 -25.74
C THR A 24 4.04 1.90 -24.36
N GLN A 25 2.70 1.81 -24.28
CA GLN A 25 2.03 1.70 -22.97
C GLN A 25 2.43 0.40 -22.26
N ARG A 26 2.49 -0.71 -23.02
CA ARG A 26 2.93 -2.00 -22.48
C ARG A 26 4.37 -1.97 -21.98
N LYS A 27 5.25 -1.22 -22.66
CA LYS A 27 6.64 -0.98 -22.20
C LYS A 27 6.66 -0.30 -20.83
N PHE A 28 5.91 0.79 -20.62
CA PHE A 28 5.91 1.50 -19.35
C PHE A 28 5.19 0.75 -18.22
N THR A 29 4.10 0.04 -18.50
CA THR A 29 3.44 -0.82 -17.51
C THR A 29 4.36 -1.96 -17.09
N LYS A 30 4.95 -2.67 -18.05
CA LYS A 30 5.91 -3.77 -17.78
C LYS A 30 7.10 -3.26 -16.98
N PHE A 31 7.60 -2.06 -17.30
CA PHE A 31 8.65 -1.42 -16.52
C PHE A 31 8.21 -1.21 -15.05
N GLY A 32 7.02 -0.65 -14.82
CA GLY A 32 6.49 -0.48 -13.47
C GLY A 32 6.32 -1.81 -12.72
N GLU A 33 5.99 -2.90 -13.42
CA GLU A 33 5.91 -4.25 -12.85
C GLU A 33 7.29 -4.81 -12.52
N ASP A 34 8.25 -4.74 -13.45
CA ASP A 34 9.62 -5.24 -13.29
C ASP A 34 10.32 -4.58 -12.09
N PHE A 35 10.12 -3.28 -11.91
CA PHE A 35 10.71 -2.50 -10.82
C PHE A 35 9.80 -2.38 -9.59
N ASN A 36 8.63 -3.04 -9.59
CA ASN A 36 7.64 -2.96 -8.53
C ASN A 36 7.35 -1.51 -8.12
N LEU A 37 7.01 -0.61 -9.06
CA LEU A 37 6.76 0.81 -8.77
C LEU A 37 5.30 1.10 -8.35
N CYS A 38 4.37 0.18 -8.63
CA CYS A 38 2.98 0.30 -8.23
C CYS A 38 2.55 -0.93 -7.43
N PHE A 39 2.73 -0.87 -6.11
CA PHE A 39 2.28 -1.91 -5.19
C PHE A 39 1.74 -1.28 -3.92
N LYS A 40 0.75 -1.92 -3.30
CA LYS A 40 0.46 -1.66 -1.89
C LYS A 40 1.71 -2.03 -1.12
N LEU A 41 2.16 -1.17 -0.22
CA LEU A 41 3.41 -1.32 0.50
C LEU A 41 3.39 -2.60 1.35
N ILE A 42 3.86 -3.72 0.80
CA ILE A 42 3.79 -5.07 1.40
C ILE A 42 5.06 -5.42 2.17
N LYS A 43 6.17 -4.75 1.87
CA LYS A 43 7.51 -5.03 2.41
C LYS A 43 8.13 -3.86 3.18
N SER A 44 7.32 -3.07 3.87
CA SER A 44 7.78 -1.93 4.68
C SER A 44 7.88 -2.22 6.17
N ASP A 45 7.70 -3.47 6.60
CA ASP A 45 7.77 -3.82 8.03
C ASP A 45 9.22 -3.86 8.56
N SER A 46 10.14 -3.14 7.93
CA SER A 46 11.45 -2.91 8.52
C SER A 46 11.31 -1.86 9.62
N LYS A 47 11.93 -2.13 10.78
CA LYS A 47 12.07 -1.14 11.85
C LYS A 47 12.62 0.19 11.32
N LEU A 48 13.51 0.11 10.31
CA LEU A 48 14.09 1.26 9.63
C LEU A 48 13.03 2.18 9.00
N VAL A 49 12.09 1.63 8.22
CA VAL A 49 11.05 2.45 7.57
C VAL A 49 10.16 3.13 8.62
N LYS A 50 9.79 2.42 9.69
CA LYS A 50 9.01 3.00 10.79
C LYS A 50 9.77 4.11 11.51
N SER A 51 11.05 3.89 11.83
CA SER A 51 11.90 4.90 12.47
C SER A 51 12.11 6.12 11.58
N LEU A 52 12.30 5.93 10.28
CA LEU A 52 12.44 7.02 9.32
C LEU A 52 11.15 7.84 9.22
N LEU A 53 10.00 7.17 9.06
CA LEU A 53 8.71 7.85 9.03
C LEU A 53 8.47 8.62 10.33
N PHE A 54 8.77 8.02 11.48
CA PHE A 54 8.67 8.70 12.77
C PHE A 54 9.59 9.94 12.85
N SER A 55 10.85 9.86 12.37
CA SER A 55 11.76 11.00 12.38
C SER A 55 11.30 12.17 11.51
N TYR A 56 10.50 11.89 10.47
CA TYR A 56 9.87 12.91 9.61
C TYR A 56 8.47 13.34 10.09
N GLY A 57 8.06 12.98 11.31
CA GLY A 57 6.80 13.42 11.90
C GLY A 57 5.57 12.58 11.55
N PHE A 58 5.75 11.41 10.91
CA PHE A 58 4.65 10.47 10.69
C PHE A 58 4.41 9.65 11.96
N LEU A 59 3.66 10.24 12.90
CA LEU A 59 3.40 9.67 14.24
C LEU A 59 2.29 8.62 14.24
N GLN A 60 1.42 8.61 13.22
CA GLN A 60 0.26 7.71 13.14
C GLN A 60 0.40 6.75 11.95
N ILE A 61 1.27 5.75 12.11
CA ILE A 61 1.39 4.65 11.16
C ILE A 61 0.47 3.53 11.66
N PRO A 62 -0.62 3.19 10.95
CA PRO A 62 -1.50 2.13 11.37
C PRO A 62 -0.75 0.80 11.43
N ASP A 63 -1.08 -0.05 12.40
CA ASP A 63 -0.61 -1.44 12.40
C ASP A 63 -0.94 -2.09 11.06
N PHE A 64 -0.01 -2.85 10.52
CA PHE A 64 -0.25 -3.62 9.32
C PHE A 64 0.44 -4.97 9.36
N PHE A 65 -0.12 -5.91 8.59
CA PHE A 65 0.35 -7.26 8.38
C PHE A 65 0.23 -7.58 6.89
N CYS A 66 1.06 -8.49 6.42
CA CYS A 66 1.01 -8.97 5.04
C CYS A 66 1.03 -10.49 5.03
N THR A 67 0.25 -11.09 4.14
CA THR A 67 0.27 -12.54 3.91
C THR A 67 1.44 -12.93 2.98
N PRO A 68 1.96 -14.17 3.10
CA PRO A 68 1.58 -15.19 4.08
C PRO A 68 1.99 -14.80 5.51
N LEU A 69 1.08 -15.01 6.46
CA LEU A 69 1.31 -14.73 7.88
C LEU A 69 2.15 -15.87 8.47
N ASN A 70 3.25 -15.51 9.14
CA ASN A 70 3.95 -16.46 10.01
C ASN A 70 3.21 -16.59 11.36
N ASP A 71 3.57 -17.59 12.16
CA ASP A 71 2.91 -17.88 13.44
C ASP A 71 2.91 -16.68 14.40
N LYS A 72 4.02 -15.93 14.42
CA LYS A 72 4.15 -14.73 15.25
C LYS A 72 3.17 -13.63 14.84
N ASN A 73 3.08 -13.34 13.54
CA ASN A 73 2.20 -12.32 13.00
C ASN A 73 0.72 -12.74 13.10
N SER A 74 0.44 -14.03 12.89
CA SER A 74 -0.90 -14.61 13.09
C SER A 74 -1.35 -14.44 14.55
N THR A 75 -0.51 -14.84 15.51
CA THR A 75 -0.78 -14.69 16.95
C THR A 75 -0.99 -13.23 17.34
N LYS A 76 -0.15 -12.32 16.82
CA LYS A 76 -0.27 -10.88 17.09
C LYS A 76 -1.58 -10.33 16.52
N LEU A 77 -1.95 -10.70 15.29
CA LEU A 77 -3.18 -10.25 14.65
C LEU A 77 -4.43 -10.77 15.38
N VAL A 78 -4.43 -12.03 15.83
CA VAL A 78 -5.48 -12.61 16.68
C VAL A 78 -5.67 -11.80 17.96
N ASN A 79 -4.59 -11.47 18.67
CA ASN A 79 -4.66 -10.66 19.88
C ASN A 79 -5.19 -9.25 19.59
N CYS A 80 -4.79 -8.64 18.46
CA CYS A 80 -5.34 -7.38 18.04
C CYS A 80 -6.85 -7.45 17.74
N CYS A 81 -7.36 -8.56 17.20
CA CYS A 81 -8.79 -8.75 16.96
C CYS A 81 -9.58 -8.97 18.26
N LYS A 82 -9.02 -9.68 19.25
CA LYS A 82 -9.63 -9.77 20.58
C LYS A 82 -9.82 -8.40 21.23
N GLU A 83 -8.86 -7.49 21.06
CA GLU A 83 -9.00 -6.12 21.56
C GLU A 83 -10.06 -5.32 20.79
N ILE A 84 -10.30 -5.64 19.51
CA ILE A 84 -11.40 -5.06 18.71
C ILE A 84 -12.75 -5.56 19.24
N GLU A 85 -12.89 -6.86 19.49
CA GLU A 85 -14.11 -7.48 20.05
C GLU A 85 -14.47 -6.87 21.42
N ASN A 86 -13.47 -6.51 22.22
CA ASN A 86 -13.64 -5.82 23.49
C ASN A 86 -13.90 -4.30 23.35
N GLY A 87 -14.07 -3.78 22.12
CA GLY A 87 -14.36 -2.37 21.84
C GLY A 87 -13.19 -1.41 22.10
N LYS A 88 -11.96 -1.92 22.25
CA LYS A 88 -10.78 -1.10 22.60
C LYS A 88 -10.02 -0.59 21.37
N GLN A 89 -10.26 -1.17 20.20
CA GLN A 89 -9.51 -0.91 18.98
C GLN A 89 -10.41 -0.90 17.76
N SER A 90 -10.02 -0.17 16.72
CA SER A 90 -10.74 -0.14 15.44
C SER A 90 -10.47 -1.40 14.61
N PRO A 91 -11.40 -1.82 13.72
CA PRO A 91 -11.23 -3.01 12.90
C PRO A 91 -10.04 -2.89 11.93
N PHE A 92 -9.63 -4.01 11.34
CA PHE A 92 -8.68 -4.00 10.22
C PHE A 92 -9.43 -3.92 8.88
N ILE A 93 -8.82 -3.27 7.89
CA ILE A 93 -9.22 -3.34 6.49
C ILE A 93 -8.23 -4.24 5.74
N VAL A 94 -8.75 -5.26 5.07
CA VAL A 94 -7.99 -6.23 4.29
C VAL A 94 -8.11 -5.91 2.81
N LYS A 95 -7.00 -5.92 2.08
CA LYS A 95 -6.95 -5.54 0.66
C LYS A 95 -6.03 -6.47 -0.12
N PRO A 96 -6.44 -6.96 -1.32
CA PRO A 96 -5.53 -7.69 -2.20
C PRO A 96 -4.41 -6.79 -2.71
N ALA A 97 -3.17 -7.28 -2.68
CA ALA A 97 -1.96 -6.54 -3.07
C ALA A 97 -2.07 -5.87 -4.46
N GLY A 98 -2.48 -6.65 -5.47
CA GLY A 98 -2.68 -6.20 -6.85
C GLY A 98 -4.12 -5.79 -7.19
N GLY A 99 -5.01 -5.71 -6.20
CA GLY A 99 -6.42 -5.39 -6.41
C GLY A 99 -6.68 -3.90 -6.65
N SER A 100 -7.59 -3.60 -7.58
CA SER A 100 -8.07 -2.24 -7.92
C SER A 100 -9.61 -2.14 -7.84
N PHE A 101 -10.14 -0.91 -7.91
CA PHE A 101 -11.59 -0.63 -7.90
C PHE A 101 -12.35 -1.17 -6.66
N GLY A 102 -11.67 -1.28 -5.52
CA GLY A 102 -12.30 -1.75 -4.28
C GLY A 102 -12.63 -3.24 -4.23
N LYS A 103 -12.29 -4.02 -5.27
CA LYS A 103 -12.59 -5.46 -5.33
C LYS A 103 -11.81 -6.24 -4.28
N GLY A 104 -12.50 -7.14 -3.58
CA GLY A 104 -11.92 -8.01 -2.55
C GLY A 104 -11.50 -7.30 -1.27
N ILE A 105 -11.96 -6.06 -1.04
CA ILE A 105 -11.72 -5.34 0.21
C ILE A 105 -12.79 -5.73 1.22
N PHE A 106 -12.38 -6.09 2.44
CA PHE A 106 -13.29 -6.43 3.53
C PHE A 106 -12.71 -5.99 4.88
N PHE A 107 -13.55 -6.01 5.91
CA PHE A 107 -13.14 -5.74 7.29
C PHE A 107 -12.87 -7.03 8.04
N LEU A 108 -11.86 -7.00 8.89
CA LEU A 108 -11.49 -8.07 9.79
C LEU A 108 -11.57 -7.53 11.21
N SER A 109 -12.48 -8.11 12.01
CA SER A 109 -12.78 -7.62 13.35
C SER A 109 -12.71 -8.72 14.40
N ARG A 110 -12.95 -9.97 14.01
CA ARG A 110 -13.03 -11.10 14.95
C ARG A 110 -11.78 -11.96 14.92
N ALA A 111 -11.40 -12.50 16.07
CA ALA A 111 -10.23 -13.34 16.22
C ALA A 111 -10.32 -14.61 15.35
N GLU A 112 -11.50 -15.21 15.27
CA GLU A 112 -11.78 -16.42 14.49
C GLU A 112 -11.59 -16.22 12.99
N GLU A 113 -11.91 -15.01 12.49
CA GLU A 113 -11.79 -14.67 11.07
C GLU A 113 -10.33 -14.68 10.60
N VAL A 114 -9.36 -14.49 11.50
CA VAL A 114 -7.93 -14.52 11.17
C VAL A 114 -7.52 -15.87 10.57
N TYR A 115 -8.09 -16.97 11.06
CA TYR A 115 -7.79 -18.32 10.57
C TYR A 115 -8.40 -18.62 9.20
N SER A 116 -9.40 -17.83 8.78
CA SER A 116 -10.02 -17.93 7.45
C SER A 116 -9.29 -17.14 6.36
N ILE A 117 -8.23 -16.41 6.72
CA ILE A 117 -7.45 -15.62 5.77
C ILE A 117 -6.68 -16.55 4.84
N ASP A 118 -6.94 -16.42 3.53
CA ASP A 118 -6.24 -17.14 2.49
C ASP A 118 -4.77 -16.68 2.38
N ASN A 119 -3.87 -17.47 2.98
CA ASN A 119 -2.44 -17.22 2.95
C ASN A 119 -1.79 -17.46 1.58
N SER A 120 -2.52 -18.08 0.62
CA SER A 120 -2.03 -18.23 -0.76
C SER A 120 -2.12 -16.91 -1.54
N GLN A 121 -3.02 -16.01 -1.13
CA GLN A 121 -3.16 -14.68 -1.71
C GLN A 121 -2.25 -13.67 -1.04
N LYS A 122 -1.72 -12.73 -1.82
CA LYS A 122 -1.00 -11.57 -1.29
C LYS A 122 -2.01 -10.51 -0.84
N LEU A 123 -2.15 -10.35 0.46
CA LEU A 123 -3.07 -9.44 1.13
C LEU A 123 -2.29 -8.47 2.01
N VAL A 124 -2.77 -7.24 2.09
CA VAL A 124 -2.35 -6.25 3.08
C VAL A 124 -3.50 -6.06 4.05
N ILE A 125 -3.21 -6.27 5.33
CA ILE A 125 -4.13 -6.12 6.45
C ILE A 125 -3.66 -4.89 7.19
N SER A 126 -4.47 -3.85 7.30
CA SER A 126 -4.06 -2.58 7.93
C SER A 126 -5.14 -2.07 8.87
N ARG A 127 -4.76 -1.52 10.02
CA ARG A 127 -5.70 -0.96 10.99
C ARG A 127 -6.51 0.15 10.31
N TYR A 128 -7.83 0.07 10.42
CA TYR A 128 -8.71 1.06 9.86
C TYR A 128 -8.67 2.34 10.69
N ILE A 129 -8.48 3.47 10.02
CA ILE A 129 -8.58 4.79 10.65
C ILE A 129 -10.07 5.12 10.77
N GLU A 130 -10.60 4.94 11.97
CA GLU A 130 -12.03 5.12 12.28
C GLU A 130 -12.45 6.60 12.28
N ARG A 131 -11.54 7.49 12.67
CA ARG A 131 -11.77 8.94 12.76
C ARG A 131 -10.91 9.70 11.74
N PRO A 132 -11.13 9.52 10.43
CA PRO A 132 -10.41 10.30 9.43
C PRO A 132 -10.82 11.77 9.51
N LEU A 133 -9.96 12.67 9.01
CA LEU A 133 -10.39 14.04 8.76
C LEU A 133 -11.54 14.03 7.76
N LEU A 134 -12.64 14.70 8.10
CA LEU A 134 -13.81 14.80 7.23
C LEU A 134 -13.85 16.19 6.58
N ILE A 135 -14.21 16.24 5.30
CA ILE A 135 -14.55 17.48 4.60
C ILE A 135 -16.04 17.38 4.30
N ASN A 136 -16.83 18.33 4.83
CA ASN A 136 -18.30 18.32 4.71
C ASN A 136 -18.94 16.98 5.17
N GLY A 137 -18.41 16.38 6.23
CA GLY A 137 -18.89 15.10 6.76
C GLY A 137 -18.49 13.86 5.94
N LEU A 138 -17.75 14.04 4.84
CA LEU A 138 -17.32 12.94 3.97
C LEU A 138 -15.84 12.61 4.18
N LYS A 139 -15.55 11.30 4.18
CA LYS A 139 -14.17 10.79 4.15
C LYS A 139 -13.57 11.05 2.77
N TRP A 140 -12.30 11.41 2.75
CA TRP A 140 -11.53 11.66 1.53
C TRP A 140 -10.15 11.00 1.61
N ASP A 141 -9.49 10.88 0.47
CA ASP A 141 -8.09 10.49 0.35
C ASP A 141 -7.30 11.55 -0.43
N LEU A 142 -6.02 11.73 -0.08
CA LEU A 142 -5.12 12.64 -0.79
C LEU A 142 -4.34 11.86 -1.84
N ARG A 143 -4.34 12.37 -3.08
CA ARG A 143 -3.43 11.90 -4.12
C ARG A 143 -2.27 12.87 -4.28
N ILE A 144 -1.08 12.45 -3.86
CA ILE A 144 0.16 13.19 -4.07
C ILE A 144 0.83 12.64 -5.33
N TYR A 145 1.26 13.52 -6.23
CA TYR A 145 2.02 13.16 -7.42
C TYR A 145 3.50 13.49 -7.21
N VAL A 146 4.33 12.49 -7.41
CA VAL A 146 5.78 12.60 -7.25
C VAL A 146 6.45 12.21 -8.55
N LEU A 147 7.32 13.07 -9.07
CA LEU A 147 8.15 12.83 -10.25
C LEU A 147 9.58 12.57 -9.82
N VAL A 148 10.08 11.35 -10.05
CA VAL A 148 11.48 11.00 -9.84
C VAL A 148 12.21 11.10 -11.17
N THR A 149 13.17 12.02 -11.30
CA THR A 149 13.92 12.23 -12.55
C THR A 149 15.31 11.60 -12.53
N SER A 150 15.84 11.28 -11.35
CA SER A 150 17.14 10.64 -11.18
C SER A 150 17.18 9.86 -9.86
N PHE A 151 17.87 8.72 -9.85
CA PHE A 151 18.14 7.91 -8.66
C PHE A 151 19.57 8.08 -8.13
N TYR A 152 20.50 8.54 -8.97
CA TYR A 152 21.90 8.78 -8.59
C TYR A 152 22.46 10.02 -9.32
N PRO A 153 22.42 11.21 -8.70
CA PRO A 153 21.83 11.52 -7.38
C PRO A 153 20.30 11.40 -7.39
N LEU A 154 19.69 11.15 -6.23
CA LEU A 154 18.23 11.10 -6.11
C LEU A 154 17.63 12.50 -6.30
N ILE A 155 16.82 12.69 -7.33
CA ILE A 155 16.11 13.95 -7.63
C ILE A 155 14.61 13.65 -7.74
N VAL A 156 13.83 14.30 -6.88
CA VAL A 156 12.40 14.07 -6.69
C VAL A 156 11.66 15.40 -6.65
N TYR A 157 10.62 15.55 -7.47
CA TYR A 157 9.73 16.70 -7.48
C TYR A 157 8.34 16.28 -6.98
N MET A 158 7.70 17.12 -6.18
CA MET A 158 6.32 16.94 -5.74
C MET A 158 5.48 18.06 -6.35
N TYR A 159 4.29 17.72 -6.86
CA TYR A 159 3.31 18.68 -7.34
C TYR A 159 2.27 18.96 -6.26
#